data_AF-A0A1G0WJ20-F1
#
_entry.id   AF-A0A1G0WJ20-F1
#
_cell.length_a   1.000
_cell.length_b   1.000
_cell.length_c   1.000
_cell.angle_alpha   90.00
_cell.angle_beta   90.00
_cell.angle_gamma   90.00
#
_symmetry.space_group_name_H-M   'P 1'
#
loop_
_entity.id
_entity.type
_entity.pdbx_description
1 polymer ?
#
loop_
_entity_poly.entity_id
_entity_poly.type
_entity_poly.pdbx_seq_one_letter_code
_entity_poly.pdbx_strand_id
1 'polypeptide(L)' 'MLAIKPIVPKPKNIDWIHDNNVRRDKIYLLLCIINYILITAHPRNRFAQKLHNLITQYPIINTSNMGFPDSWSNDKFWSM' A
#
# COMPACT_ATOMS: atom_id res chain seq x y z
N MET A 1 40.52 16.92 -0.50
CA MET A 1 39.17 17.38 -0.85
C MET A 1 38.31 16.17 -1.15
N LEU A 2 37.42 15.77 -0.22
CA LEU A 2 36.47 14.68 -0.47
C LEU A 2 35.28 15.24 -1.26
N ALA A 3 35.38 15.23 -2.59
CA ALA A 3 34.25 15.60 -3.45
C ALA A 3 33.26 14.44 -3.50
N ILE A 4 32.30 14.42 -2.58
CA ILE A 4 31.17 13.50 -2.63
C ILE A 4 30.23 14.01 -3.72
N LYS A 5 30.20 13.33 -4.86
CA LYS A 5 29.23 13.66 -5.91
C LYS A 5 27.82 13.36 -5.36
N PRO A 6 26.89 14.32 -5.41
CA PRO A 6 25.52 14.07 -4.98
C PRO A 6 24.94 12.94 -5.85
N ILE A 7 24.43 11.90 -5.19
CA ILE A 7 23.69 10.85 -5.88
C ILE A 7 22.27 11.38 -6.08
N VAL A 8 21.82 11.45 -7.34
CA VAL A 8 20.41 11.71 -7.63
C VAL A 8 19.67 10.43 -7.25
N PRO A 9 18.77 10.46 -6.25
CA PRO A 9 17.98 9.29 -5.91
C PRO A 9 17.18 8.87 -7.16
N LYS A 10 17.28 7.59 -7.55
CA LYS A 10 16.43 7.08 -8.63
C LYS A 10 14.97 7.27 -8.20
N PRO A 11 14.11 7.89 -9.02
CA PRO A 11 12.70 7.98 -8.70
C PRO A 11 12.16 6.57 -8.52
N LYS A 12 11.55 6.33 -7.36
CA LYS A 12 10.99 5.03 -7.05
C LYS A 12 9.58 5.01 -7.65
N ASN A 13 9.42 4.31 -8.78
CA ASN A 13 8.09 3.99 -9.30
C ASN A 13 7.43 3.05 -8.30
N ILE A 14 6.58 3.61 -7.43
CA ILE A 14 5.64 2.83 -6.65
C ILE A 14 4.48 2.55 -7.61
N ASP A 15 4.34 1.28 -8.02
CA ASP A 15 3.19 0.84 -8.82
C ASP A 15 1.93 1.07 -7.99
N TRP A 16 1.10 2.02 -8.41
CA TRP A 16 -0.20 2.30 -7.79
C TRP A 16 -1.16 1.14 -8.02
N ILE A 17 -2.22 1.05 -7.21
CA ILE A 17 -3.29 0.05 -7.38
C ILE A 17 -3.82 0.04 -8.82
N HIS A 18 -3.97 -1.14 -9.39
CA HIS A 18 -4.38 -1.31 -10.80
C HIS A 18 -5.90 -1.36 -11.00
N ASP A 19 -6.68 -1.19 -9.93
CA ASP A 19 -8.14 -1.23 -9.99
C ASP A 19 -8.73 0.17 -10.23
N ASN A 20 -9.29 0.38 -11.42
CA ASN A 20 -9.92 1.63 -11.83
C ASN A 20 -11.27 1.89 -11.13
N ASN A 21 -11.81 0.91 -10.40
CA ASN A 21 -13.13 1.02 -9.77
C ASN A 21 -13.07 1.30 -8.26
N VAL A 22 -11.91 1.73 -7.76
CA VAL A 22 -11.76 2.06 -6.35
C VAL A 22 -12.60 3.27 -5.98
N ARG A 23 -13.60 3.00 -5.16
CA ARG A 23 -14.53 4.00 -4.62
C ARG A 23 -13.80 4.96 -3.68
N ARG A 24 -13.93 6.26 -3.95
CA ARG A 24 -13.26 7.32 -3.19
C ARG A 24 -13.80 7.54 -1.77
N ASP A 25 -15.01 7.08 -1.52
CA ASP A 25 -15.72 7.17 -0.23
C ASP A 25 -15.45 5.97 0.70
N LYS A 26 -14.49 5.11 0.35
CA LYS A 26 -14.27 3.83 1.03
C LYS A 26 -12.94 3.78 1.76
N ILE A 27 -12.94 3.06 2.89
CA ILE A 27 -11.78 2.87 3.77
C ILE A 27 -10.60 2.27 2.99
N TYR A 28 -10.88 1.40 2.01
CA TYR A 28 -9.85 0.82 1.16
C TYR A 28 -8.94 1.88 0.50
N LEU A 29 -9.52 2.93 -0.11
CA LEU A 29 -8.70 3.97 -0.74
C LEU A 29 -7.84 4.72 0.28
N LEU A 30 -8.40 5.01 1.47
CA LEU A 30 -7.65 5.66 2.54
C LEU A 30 -6.44 4.81 2.97
N LEU A 31 -6.63 3.49 3.10
CA LEU A 31 -5.55 2.56 3.42
C LEU A 31 -4.50 2.50 2.31
N CYS A 32 -4.91 2.54 1.03
CA CYS A 32 -3.98 2.66 -0.09
C CYS A 32 -3.14 3.94 0.01
N ILE A 33 -3.76 5.10 0.25
CA ILE A 33 -3.04 6.36 0.41
C ILE A 33 -2.05 6.30 1.58
N ILE A 34 -2.47 5.78 2.73
CA ILE A 34 -1.60 5.61 3.90
C ILE A 34 -0.40 4.71 3.57
N ASN A 35 -0.64 3.55 2.94
CA ASN A 35 0.42 2.63 2.54
C ASN A 35 1.41 3.29 1.56
N TYR A 36 0.90 4.05 0.59
CA TYR A 36 1.73 4.78 -0.37
C TYR A 36 2.65 5.79 0.31
N ILE A 37 2.11 6.59 1.24
CA ILE A 37 2.89 7.55 2.03
C ILE A 37 3.95 6.81 2.86
N LEU A 38 3.58 5.69 3.50
CA LEU A 38 4.49 4.91 4.32
C LEU A 38 5.59 4.24 3.49
N ILE A 39 5.31 3.72 2.30
CA ILE A 39 6.34 3.17 1.39
C ILE A 39 7.29 4.28 0.91
N THR A 40 6.76 5.47 0.67
CA THR A 40 7.53 6.66 0.27
C THR A 40 8.47 7.11 1.39
N ALA A 41 7.97 7.19 2.62
CA ALA A 41 8.76 7.62 3.78
C ALA A 41 9.71 6.53 4.31
N HIS A 42 9.23 5.29 4.38
CA HIS A 42 9.97 4.14 4.90
C HIS A 42 9.68 2.86 4.10
N PRO A 43 10.52 2.54 3.11
CA PRO A 43 10.34 1.39 2.23
C PRO A 43 10.27 0.00 2.88
N ARG A 44 10.77 -0.13 4.12
CA ARG A 44 10.78 -1.41 4.87
C ARG A 44 9.73 -1.43 5.98
N ASN A 45 8.67 -0.65 5.82
CA ASN A 45 7.55 -0.66 6.76
C ASN A 45 6.82 -2.02 6.71
N ARG A 46 6.16 -2.37 7.82
CA ARG A 46 5.38 -3.62 7.94
C ARG A 46 3.88 -3.36 7.87
N PHE A 47 3.46 -2.24 7.27
CA PHE A 47 2.06 -1.83 7.29
C PHE A 47 1.17 -2.81 6.52
N ALA A 48 1.54 -3.12 5.27
CA ALA A 48 0.84 -4.11 4.46
C ALA A 48 0.72 -5.46 5.18
N GLN A 49 1.84 -5.99 5.69
CA GLN A 49 1.86 -7.23 6.47
C GLN A 49 0.93 -7.19 7.70
N LYS A 50 0.92 -6.08 8.45
CA LYS A 50 0.02 -5.91 9.61
C LYS A 50 -1.44 -5.84 9.19
N LEU A 51 -1.75 -5.18 8.08
CA LEU A 51 -3.10 -5.10 7.53
C LEU A 51 -3.59 -6.49 7.11
N HIS A 52 -2.76 -7.27 6.42
CA HIS A 52 -3.07 -8.67 6.08
C HIS A 52 -3.37 -9.48 7.34
N ASN A 53 -2.47 -9.45 8.33
CA ASN A 53 -2.68 -10.17 9.58
C ASN A 53 -3.96 -9.74 10.30
N LEU A 54 -4.28 -8.43 10.32
CA LEU A 54 -5.49 -7.92 10.95
C LEU A 54 -6.75 -8.48 10.27
N ILE A 55 -6.81 -8.43 8.94
CA ILE A 55 -7.97 -8.92 8.18
C ILE A 55 -8.10 -10.44 8.35
N THR A 56 -6.99 -11.19 8.33
CA THR A 56 -6.98 -12.64 8.57
C THR A 56 -7.40 -13.00 10.00
N GLN A 57 -7.02 -12.21 11.00
CA GLN A 57 -7.44 -12.44 12.40
C GLN A 57 -8.93 -12.18 12.63
N TYR A 58 -9.56 -11.32 11.84
CA TYR A 58 -10.96 -10.94 11.99
C TYR A 58 -11.79 -11.23 10.72
N PRO A 59 -12.01 -12.51 10.36
CA PRO A 59 -12.74 -12.89 9.14
C PRO A 59 -14.23 -12.49 9.18
N ILE A 60 -14.74 -12.11 10.34
CA ILE A 60 -16.10 -11.59 10.55
C ILE A 60 -16.27 -10.22 9.86
N ILE A 61 -15.18 -9.50 9.63
CA ILE A 61 -15.20 -8.20 8.98
C ILE A 61 -15.41 -8.41 7.47
N ASN A 62 -16.56 -7.98 6.97
CA ASN A 62 -16.84 -7.95 5.54
C ASN A 62 -16.06 -6.80 4.87
N THR A 63 -14.93 -7.16 4.25
CA THR A 63 -14.04 -6.21 3.56
C THR A 63 -14.67 -5.63 2.29
N SER A 64 -15.63 -6.32 1.66
CA SER A 64 -16.36 -5.81 0.49
C SER A 64 -17.16 -4.54 0.82
N ASN A 65 -17.79 -4.48 2.01
CA ASN A 65 -18.50 -3.27 2.46
C ASN A 65 -17.56 -2.07 2.67
N MET A 66 -16.31 -2.35 3.04
CA MET A 66 -15.22 -1.37 3.20
C MET A 66 -14.59 -0.95 1.86
N GLY A 67 -15.01 -1.55 0.75
CA GLY A 67 -14.58 -1.22 -0.60
C GLY A 67 -13.31 -1.95 -1.06
N PHE A 68 -12.94 -3.06 -0.40
CA PHE A 68 -11.84 -3.90 -0.85
C PHE A 68 -12.27 -4.71 -2.09
N PRO A 69 -11.48 -4.72 -3.17
CA PRO A 69 -11.63 -5.67 -4.27
C PRO A 69 -11.42 -7.10 -3.79
N ASP A 70 -12.07 -8.11 -4.39
CA ASP A 70 -11.94 -9.51 -3.96
C ASP A 70 -10.49 -10.03 -3.99
N SER A 71 -9.70 -9.56 -4.96
CA SER A 71 -8.30 -9.96 -5.17
C SER A 71 -7.28 -8.93 -4.69
N TRP A 72 -7.68 -8.01 -3.80
CA TRP A 72 -6.84 -6.88 -3.38
C TRP A 72 -5.48 -7.30 -2.82
N SER A 73 -5.41 -8.43 -2.12
CA SER A 73 -4.18 -8.93 -1.50
C SER A 73 -3.13 -9.40 -2.50
N ASN A 74 -3.56 -9.71 -3.73
CA ASN A 74 -2.68 -10.20 -4.79
C ASN A 74 -2.09 -9.05 -5.63
N ASP A 75 -2.51 -7.79 -5.37
CA ASP A 75 -1.92 -6.64 -6.04
C ASP A 75 -0.45 -6.47 -5.60
N LYS A 76 0.43 -6.15 -6.55
CA LYS A 76 1.84 -5.82 -6.28
C LYS A 76 1.96 -4.68 -5.28
N PHE A 77 0.99 -3.77 -5.26
CA PHE A 77 0.92 -2.68 -4.29
C PHE A 77 0.90 -3.17 -2.84
N TRP A 78 0.29 -4.34 -2.57
CA TRP A 78 0.19 -4.95 -1.25
C TRP A 78 1.19 -6.09 -1.00
N SER A 79 1.94 -6.51 -2.04
CA SER A 79 2.88 -7.64 -2.00
C SER A 79 4.24 -7.34 -1.34
N MET A 80 4.36 -6.27 -0.53
CA MET A 80 5.62 -5.84 0.14
C MET A 80 5.73 -6.32 1.59
#